data_AF-A0A6U7LP99-F1
#
_entry.id   AF-A0A6U7LP99-F1
#
_cell.length_a   1.000
_cell.length_b   1.000
_cell.length_c   1.000
_cell.angle_alpha   90.00
_cell.angle_beta   90.00
_cell.angle_gamma   90.00
#
_symmetry.space_group_name_H-M   'P 1'
#
loop_
_entity.id
_entity.type
_entity.pdbx_description
1 polymer ?
#
loop_
_entity_poly.entity_id
_entity_poly.type
_entity_poly.pdbx_seq_one_letter_code
_entity_poly.pdbx_strand_id
1 'polypeptide(L)'
;MRSRLDRVAIPLISSNAGGLVVSPDVKIKCAYGDDGTSAEAPGGCWPSNCNAKNPFDYEGKQPWMQSPCGFGKPHQIRNSWRPTDIGKMLELYTQHAQPYKPPQFYSGYNELVYDFRAWNDRLPHTVEAFFVMKRAEFESTNEVKAHKAFLERYRLSTHDVPLLSFDATNFERPFTAAPGGVG
;
A
#
# COMPACT_ATOMS: atom_id res chain seq x y z
N MET A 1 14.93 0.87 -0.05
CA MET A 1 13.96 0.10 -0.88
C MET A 1 14.53 -0.41 -2.20
N ARG A 2 15.11 0.44 -3.07
CA ARG A 2 15.74 0.00 -4.34
C ARG A 2 17.09 -0.70 -4.17
N SER A 3 17.71 -0.59 -3.00
CA SER A 3 19.02 -1.16 -2.66
C SER A 3 19.04 -2.69 -2.49
N ARG A 4 17.87 -3.34 -2.54
CA ARG A 4 17.74 -4.79 -2.37
C ARG A 4 17.82 -5.49 -3.73
N LEU A 5 18.80 -6.39 -3.88
CA LEU A 5 19.05 -7.12 -5.13
C LEU A 5 17.88 -8.03 -5.55
N ASP A 6 17.08 -8.51 -4.60
CA ASP A 6 15.91 -9.35 -4.89
C ASP A 6 14.74 -8.55 -5.47
N ARG A 7 14.74 -7.21 -5.37
CA ARG A 7 13.64 -6.36 -5.82
C ARG A 7 13.81 -5.91 -7.26
N VAL A 8 13.45 -6.80 -8.17
CA VAL A 8 13.41 -6.52 -9.63
C VAL A 8 12.14 -5.81 -10.09
N ALA A 9 11.15 -5.64 -9.20
CA ALA A 9 9.94 -4.86 -9.44
C ALA A 9 9.42 -4.23 -8.13
N ILE A 10 8.52 -3.25 -8.25
CA ILE A 10 7.81 -2.62 -7.14
C ILE A 10 6.99 -3.70 -6.41
N PRO A 11 7.19 -3.89 -5.09
CA PRO A 11 6.42 -4.83 -4.28
C PRO A 11 4.92 -4.54 -4.33
N LEU A 12 4.11 -5.57 -4.56
CA LEU A 12 2.66 -5.48 -4.58
C LEU A 12 2.04 -6.63 -3.79
N ILE A 13 0.87 -6.37 -3.21
CA ILE A 13 0.04 -7.42 -2.59
C ILE A 13 -0.45 -8.43 -3.63
N SER A 14 -0.73 -8.02 -4.87
CA SER A 14 -1.12 -8.91 -5.96
C SER A 14 -0.58 -8.41 -7.30
N SER A 15 -0.30 -9.32 -8.23
CA SER A 15 0.22 -8.99 -9.56
C SER A 15 -0.84 -8.69 -10.62
N ASN A 16 -2.12 -8.87 -10.27
CA ASN A 16 -3.26 -8.66 -11.17
C ASN A 16 -4.28 -7.64 -10.66
N ALA A 17 -4.08 -7.06 -9.48
CA ALA A 17 -4.99 -6.08 -8.90
C ALA A 17 -4.51 -4.66 -9.23
N GLY A 18 -5.42 -3.81 -9.69
CA GLY A 18 -5.17 -2.38 -9.80
C GLY A 18 -5.41 -1.67 -8.47
N GLY A 19 -5.56 -0.35 -8.50
CA GLY A 19 -5.79 0.41 -7.29
C GLY A 19 -5.93 1.91 -7.52
N LEU A 20 -5.63 2.67 -6.47
CA LEU A 20 -5.73 4.13 -6.44
C LEU A 20 -4.35 4.75 -6.19
N VAL A 21 -4.11 5.90 -6.80
CA VAL A 21 -3.08 6.84 -6.34
C VAL A 21 -3.77 7.80 -5.36
N VAL A 22 -3.23 7.87 -4.15
CA VAL A 22 -3.81 8.60 -3.03
C VAL A 22 -3.06 9.90 -2.83
N SER A 23 -3.80 10.99 -2.65
CA SER A 23 -3.21 12.29 -2.35
C SER A 23 -2.35 12.23 -1.09
N PRO A 24 -1.17 12.88 -1.07
CA PRO A 24 -0.31 12.94 0.12
C PRO A 24 -0.95 13.67 1.30
N ASP A 25 -2.05 14.42 1.08
CA ASP A 25 -2.79 15.13 2.12
C ASP A 25 -3.67 14.19 2.97
N VAL A 26 -3.84 12.94 2.53
CA VAL A 26 -4.54 11.91 3.31
C VAL A 26 -3.67 11.44 4.46
N LYS A 27 -4.16 11.62 5.68
CA LYS A 27 -3.43 11.23 6.88
C LYS A 27 -3.32 9.71 6.96
N ILE A 28 -2.09 9.23 7.02
CA ILE A 28 -1.81 7.85 7.43
C ILE A 28 -2.11 7.76 8.93
N LYS A 29 -2.88 6.74 9.32
CA LYS A 29 -3.25 6.44 10.70
C LYS A 29 -2.22 5.52 11.35
N CYS A 30 -1.80 4.48 10.63
CA CYS A 30 -0.73 3.58 11.04
C CYS A 30 -0.14 2.83 9.85
N ALA A 31 0.98 2.13 10.08
CA ALA A 31 1.68 1.36 9.07
C ALA A 31 2.18 0.02 9.60
N TYR A 32 2.42 -0.91 8.69
CA TYR A 32 3.02 -2.22 8.94
C TYR A 32 4.10 -2.48 7.90
N GLY A 33 5.18 -3.13 8.32
CA GLY A 33 6.29 -3.50 7.44
C GLY A 33 6.00 -4.72 6.56
N ASP A 34 4.83 -5.32 6.72
CA ASP A 34 4.31 -6.53 6.06
C ASP A 34 2.76 -6.49 6.11
N ASP A 35 2.09 -7.60 5.80
CA ASP A 35 0.64 -7.77 6.05
C ASP A 35 0.31 -7.61 7.54
N GLY A 36 -0.31 -6.49 7.90
CA GLY A 36 -0.65 -6.13 9.27
C GLY A 36 -1.89 -6.84 9.81
N THR A 37 -2.56 -7.64 8.96
CA THR A 37 -3.87 -8.23 9.26
C THR A 37 -4.87 -7.16 9.71
N SER A 38 -4.81 -5.97 9.09
CA SER A 38 -5.55 -4.78 9.53
C SER A 38 -7.08 -4.96 9.51
N ALA A 39 -7.59 -5.89 8.69
CA ALA A 39 -9.00 -6.25 8.66
C ALA A 39 -9.50 -6.81 10.01
N GLU A 40 -8.62 -7.40 10.83
CA GLU A 40 -8.94 -7.89 12.17
C GLU A 40 -8.77 -6.80 13.25
N ALA A 41 -8.04 -5.73 12.93
CA ALA A 41 -7.74 -4.67 13.89
C ALA A 41 -8.89 -3.63 13.94
N PRO A 42 -9.33 -3.20 15.14
CA PRO A 42 -10.33 -2.14 15.28
C PRO A 42 -9.93 -0.85 14.56
N GLY A 43 -10.62 -0.54 13.46
CA GLY A 43 -10.31 0.61 12.62
C GLY A 43 -8.94 0.52 11.93
N GLY A 44 -8.48 -0.69 11.61
CA GLY A 44 -7.27 -0.97 10.82
C GLY A 44 -5.95 -0.94 11.60
N CYS A 45 -5.93 -0.33 12.79
CA CYS A 45 -4.71 -0.14 13.58
C CYS A 45 -4.81 -0.88 14.91
N TRP A 46 -3.85 -1.78 15.16
CA TRP A 46 -3.73 -2.39 16.47
C TRP A 46 -3.44 -1.31 17.55
N PRO A 47 -4.03 -1.43 18.75
CA PRO A 47 -3.95 -0.39 19.79
C PRO A 47 -2.53 -0.21 20.33
N SER A 48 -1.75 -1.29 20.34
CA SER A 48 -0.34 -1.29 20.72
C SER A 48 0.52 -0.79 19.56
N ASN A 49 1.50 0.05 19.89
CA ASN A 49 2.38 0.67 18.90
C ASN A 49 3.80 0.11 18.99
N CYS A 50 4.47 0.05 17.85
CA CYS A 50 5.90 -0.19 17.81
C CYS A 50 6.67 0.95 18.48
N ASN A 51 7.77 0.61 19.18
CA ASN A 51 8.69 1.58 19.74
C ASN A 51 9.86 1.82 18.77
N ALA A 52 9.92 2.99 18.15
CA ALA A 52 10.99 3.32 17.20
C ALA A 52 12.40 3.28 17.81
N LYS A 53 12.54 3.54 19.12
CA LYS A 53 13.83 3.46 19.83
C LYS A 53 14.25 2.03 20.16
N ASN A 54 13.28 1.14 20.30
CA ASN A 54 13.52 -0.27 20.60
C ASN A 54 12.62 -1.17 19.73
N PRO A 55 12.87 -1.26 18.41
CA PRO A 55 11.94 -1.90 17.48
C PRO A 55 11.87 -3.42 17.63
N PHE A 56 12.78 -4.03 18.38
CA PHE A 56 12.78 -5.47 18.65
C PHE A 56 12.05 -5.83 19.94
N ASP A 57 11.79 -4.83 20.79
CA ASP A 57 11.15 -4.96 22.08
C ASP A 57 9.65 -4.76 21.92
N TYR A 58 8.93 -5.87 21.98
CA TYR A 58 7.49 -5.87 22.11
C TYR A 58 7.09 -6.80 23.25
N GLU A 59 6.11 -6.34 24.03
CA GLU A 59 5.58 -7.07 25.18
C GLU A 59 5.20 -8.50 24.79
N GLY A 60 5.78 -9.49 25.49
CA GLY A 60 5.47 -10.91 25.29
C GLY A 60 6.39 -11.70 24.35
N LYS A 61 7.61 -11.23 24.03
CA LYS A 61 8.52 -12.02 23.18
C LYS A 61 9.10 -13.25 23.86
N GLN A 62 8.70 -14.40 23.32
CA GLN A 62 9.47 -15.63 23.31
C GLN A 62 10.76 -15.45 22.45
N PRO A 63 11.92 -15.99 22.85
CA PRO A 63 13.26 -15.71 22.28
C PRO A 63 13.50 -15.99 20.79
N TRP A 64 12.56 -16.64 20.08
CA TRP A 64 12.74 -17.08 18.68
C TRP A 64 12.20 -16.13 17.62
N MET A 65 11.50 -15.05 17.99
CA MET A 65 11.02 -14.05 17.03
C MET A 65 12.14 -13.02 16.74
N GLN A 66 12.95 -13.28 15.72
CA GLN A 66 14.05 -12.39 15.31
C GLN A 66 13.58 -11.13 14.53
N SER A 67 12.30 -11.02 14.20
CA SER A 67 11.77 -9.88 13.43
C SER A 67 11.49 -8.66 14.31
N PRO A 68 11.74 -7.44 13.81
CA PRO A 68 11.29 -6.22 14.48
C PRO A 68 9.77 -6.10 14.43
N CYS A 69 9.24 -5.23 15.30
CA CYS A 69 7.83 -4.91 15.41
C CYS A 69 7.22 -4.49 14.06
N GLY A 70 6.02 -4.98 13.75
CA GLY A 70 5.36 -4.70 12.48
C GLY A 70 5.86 -5.54 11.29
N PHE A 71 6.73 -6.54 11.51
CA PHE A 71 7.23 -7.47 10.50
C PHE A 71 7.04 -8.92 10.97
N GLY A 72 6.83 -9.87 10.05
CA GLY A 72 6.74 -11.30 10.39
C GLY A 72 5.61 -12.00 9.65
N LYS A 73 5.18 -13.16 10.17
CA LYS A 73 4.05 -13.87 9.55
C LYS A 73 2.73 -13.13 9.80
N PRO A 74 1.77 -13.19 8.87
CA PRO A 74 0.39 -12.79 9.12
C PRO A 74 -0.11 -13.40 10.44
N HIS A 75 -0.92 -12.66 11.21
CA HIS A 75 -1.38 -12.97 12.59
C HIS A 75 -0.35 -12.79 13.73
N GLN A 76 0.94 -12.64 13.44
CA GLN A 76 1.96 -12.33 14.46
C GLN A 76 2.15 -10.82 14.65
N ILE A 77 1.71 -10.03 13.68
CA ILE A 77 1.79 -8.57 13.71
C ILE A 77 0.56 -8.05 14.45
N ARG A 78 0.77 -7.64 15.71
CA ARG A 78 -0.27 -7.05 16.58
C ARG A 78 0.07 -5.66 17.09
N ASN A 79 1.14 -5.07 16.54
CA ASN A 79 1.59 -3.74 16.88
C ASN A 79 1.79 -2.98 15.58
N SER A 80 1.29 -1.75 15.52
CA SER A 80 1.38 -0.90 14.34
C SER A 80 2.43 0.20 14.52
N TRP A 81 3.00 0.69 13.42
CA TRP A 81 3.86 1.85 13.43
C TRP A 81 3.03 3.12 13.41
N ARG A 82 3.37 4.07 14.28
CA ARG A 82 2.76 5.41 14.27
C ARG A 82 3.19 6.17 13.02
N PRO A 83 2.39 7.15 12.56
CA PRO A 83 2.75 7.98 11.42
C PRO A 83 4.11 8.67 11.58
N THR A 84 4.43 9.12 12.79
CA THR A 84 5.71 9.77 13.13
C THR A 84 6.91 8.83 13.06
N ASP A 85 6.68 7.51 13.10
CA ASP A 85 7.72 6.48 13.18
C ASP A 85 7.84 5.66 11.87
N ILE A 86 7.08 6.00 10.83
CA ILE A 86 7.12 5.31 9.52
C ILE A 86 8.51 5.36 8.91
N GLY A 87 9.26 6.45 9.10
CA GLY A 87 10.65 6.53 8.65
C GLY A 87 11.49 5.37 9.20
N LYS A 88 11.32 5.04 10.49
CA LYS A 88 12.02 3.92 11.12
C LYS A 88 11.56 2.57 10.57
N MET A 89 10.26 2.42 10.34
CA MET A 89 9.72 1.23 9.69
C MET A 89 10.36 1.02 8.30
N LEU A 90 10.46 2.08 7.48
CA LEU A 90 11.03 2.00 6.13
C LEU A 90 12.54 1.68 6.13
N GLU A 91 13.29 2.13 7.15
CA GLU A 91 14.67 1.69 7.37
C GLU A 91 14.74 0.18 7.58
N LEU A 92 13.94 -0.34 8.53
CA LEU A 92 13.89 -1.76 8.88
C LEU A 92 13.39 -2.63 7.73
N TYR A 93 12.47 -2.10 6.92
CA TYR A 93 11.89 -2.79 5.76
C TYR A 93 12.92 -3.22 4.72
N THR A 94 14.05 -2.53 4.63
CA THR A 94 15.14 -2.94 3.73
C THR A 94 15.80 -4.24 4.19
N GLN A 95 15.76 -4.58 5.48
CA GLN A 95 16.41 -5.78 6.04
C GLN A 95 15.41 -6.88 6.41
N HIS A 96 14.18 -6.51 6.79
CA HIS A 96 13.25 -7.42 7.45
C HIS A 96 11.96 -7.70 6.69
N ALA A 97 11.66 -6.97 5.61
CA ALA A 97 10.49 -7.28 4.79
C ALA A 97 10.65 -8.62 4.09
N GLN A 98 9.51 -9.29 3.82
CA GLN A 98 9.48 -10.57 3.12
C GLN A 98 10.34 -10.53 1.84
N PRO A 99 10.96 -11.66 1.47
CA PRO A 99 11.64 -11.78 0.19
C PRO A 99 10.71 -11.39 -0.96
N TYR A 100 11.24 -10.65 -1.93
CA TYR A 100 10.50 -10.47 -3.17
C TYR A 100 10.42 -11.82 -3.90
N LYS A 101 9.21 -12.20 -4.28
CA LYS A 101 8.94 -13.30 -5.20
C LYS A 101 8.49 -12.70 -6.53
N PRO A 102 8.82 -13.30 -7.70
CA PRO A 102 8.30 -12.84 -8.99
C PRO A 102 6.82 -12.51 -8.88
N PRO A 103 6.32 -11.44 -9.51
CA PRO A 103 5.13 -10.72 -9.04
C PRO A 103 3.97 -11.71 -8.82
N GLN A 104 3.75 -12.01 -7.55
CA GLN A 104 2.82 -12.99 -7.00
C GLN A 104 2.18 -12.35 -5.77
N PHE A 105 1.14 -12.99 -5.26
CA PHE A 105 0.45 -12.57 -4.05
C PHE A 105 1.44 -12.43 -2.87
N TYR A 106 1.35 -11.32 -2.12
CA TYR A 106 2.21 -10.99 -0.98
C TYR A 106 3.72 -10.87 -1.27
N SER A 107 4.09 -10.26 -2.40
CA SER A 107 5.52 -10.13 -2.75
C SER A 107 6.17 -8.93 -2.08
N GLY A 108 6.60 -9.13 -0.83
CA GLY A 108 7.50 -8.21 -0.14
C GLY A 108 6.94 -6.82 0.11
N TYR A 109 5.62 -6.62 0.00
CA TYR A 109 4.92 -5.33 0.16
C TYR A 109 4.88 -4.87 1.63
N ASN A 110 4.52 -3.62 1.86
CA ASN A 110 4.16 -3.08 3.17
C ASN A 110 2.69 -2.65 3.16
N GLU A 111 2.14 -2.35 4.33
CA GLU A 111 0.74 -1.95 4.46
C GLU A 111 0.62 -0.60 5.16
N LEU A 112 -0.20 0.29 4.60
CA LEU A 112 -0.54 1.59 5.16
C LEU A 112 -2.04 1.68 5.38
N VAL A 113 -2.45 2.12 6.56
CA VAL A 113 -3.85 2.36 6.90
C VAL A 113 -4.08 3.86 6.95
N TYR A 114 -4.98 4.35 6.12
CA TYR A 114 -5.36 5.77 6.10
C TYR A 114 -6.51 6.05 7.07
N ASP A 115 -6.59 7.28 7.58
CA ASP A 115 -7.73 7.71 8.38
C ASP A 115 -8.99 7.82 7.49
N PHE A 116 -9.97 6.94 7.74
CA PHE A 116 -11.16 6.83 6.89
C PHE A 116 -12.05 8.09 6.91
N ARG A 117 -12.08 8.85 8.01
CA ARG A 117 -12.86 10.09 8.09
C ARG A 117 -12.19 11.16 7.25
N ALA A 118 -10.88 11.33 7.46
CA ALA A 118 -10.07 12.26 6.69
C ALA A 118 -10.03 11.90 5.20
N TRP A 119 -10.19 10.63 4.85
CA TRP A 119 -10.38 10.17 3.48
C TRP A 119 -11.75 10.58 2.94
N ASN A 120 -12.83 10.15 3.60
CA ASN A 120 -14.19 10.30 3.09
C ASN A 120 -14.66 11.76 3.05
N ASP A 121 -14.35 12.55 4.07
CA ASP A 121 -14.78 13.95 4.18
C ASP A 121 -14.14 14.85 3.11
N ARG A 122 -13.08 14.37 2.44
CA ARG A 122 -12.35 15.11 1.42
C ARG A 122 -12.48 14.50 0.02
N LEU A 123 -13.33 13.49 -0.16
CA LEU A 123 -13.66 13.01 -1.49
C LEU A 123 -14.32 14.13 -2.32
N PRO A 124 -14.02 14.24 -3.63
CA PRO A 124 -13.17 13.32 -4.40
C PRO A 124 -11.65 13.58 -4.32
N HIS A 125 -11.22 14.69 -3.72
CA HIS A 125 -9.85 15.20 -3.78
C HIS A 125 -8.77 14.31 -3.16
N THR A 126 -9.16 13.25 -2.43
CA THR A 126 -8.22 12.28 -1.87
C THR A 126 -7.72 11.26 -2.88
N VAL A 127 -8.37 11.14 -4.04
CA VAL A 127 -8.01 10.23 -5.13
C VAL A 127 -7.41 11.04 -6.28
N GLU A 128 -6.14 10.79 -6.59
CA GLU A 128 -5.44 11.48 -7.68
C GLU A 128 -5.54 10.71 -9.00
N ALA A 129 -5.62 9.39 -8.96
CA ALA A 129 -5.79 8.55 -10.14
C ALA A 129 -6.30 7.16 -9.75
N PHE A 130 -6.85 6.45 -10.74
CA PHE A 130 -7.02 5.00 -10.69
C PHE A 130 -5.92 4.37 -11.54
N PHE A 131 -5.50 3.15 -11.21
CA PHE A 131 -4.58 2.41 -12.07
C PHE A 131 -5.01 0.95 -12.26
N VAL A 132 -4.65 0.41 -13.42
CA VAL A 132 -4.71 -1.02 -13.73
C VAL A 132 -3.30 -1.53 -14.04
N MET A 133 -3.07 -2.83 -13.88
CA MET A 133 -1.80 -3.44 -14.25
C MET A 133 -1.62 -3.40 -15.76
N LYS A 134 -0.42 -3.08 -16.27
CA LYS A 134 -0.10 -3.00 -17.72
C LYS A 134 -0.46 -4.25 -18.53
N ARG A 135 -0.58 -5.41 -17.88
CA ARG A 135 -0.93 -6.70 -18.50
C ARG A 135 -2.41 -7.06 -18.41
N ALA A 136 -3.23 -6.23 -17.76
CA ALA A 136 -4.67 -6.48 -17.63
C ALA A 136 -5.43 -5.98 -18.87
N GLU A 137 -6.45 -6.72 -19.29
CA GLU A 137 -7.39 -6.25 -20.30
C GLU A 137 -8.17 -5.04 -19.74
N PHE A 138 -8.04 -3.88 -20.37
CA PHE A 138 -8.49 -2.60 -19.82
C PHE A 138 -10.01 -2.49 -19.66
N GLU A 139 -10.82 -3.20 -20.45
CA GLU A 139 -12.26 -2.91 -20.51
C GLU A 139 -13.11 -3.62 -19.44
N SER A 140 -12.57 -4.62 -18.74
CA SER A 140 -13.37 -5.51 -17.89
C SER A 140 -12.99 -5.53 -16.40
N THR A 141 -11.97 -4.77 -15.98
CA THR A 141 -11.52 -4.80 -14.57
C THR A 141 -12.45 -4.04 -13.64
N ASN A 142 -12.45 -4.43 -12.35
CA ASN A 142 -13.24 -3.74 -11.32
C ASN A 142 -12.79 -2.30 -11.13
N GLU A 143 -11.51 -2.01 -11.36
CA GLU A 143 -10.92 -0.70 -11.23
C GLU A 143 -11.39 0.25 -12.33
N VAL A 144 -11.53 -0.22 -13.57
CA VAL A 144 -12.09 0.60 -14.66
C VAL A 144 -13.56 0.92 -14.41
N LYS A 145 -14.33 -0.04 -13.89
CA LYS A 145 -15.73 0.18 -13.48
C LYS A 145 -15.81 1.18 -12.32
N ALA A 146 -14.95 1.03 -11.32
CA ALA A 146 -14.88 1.93 -10.16
C ALA A 146 -14.48 3.35 -10.58
N HIS A 147 -13.53 3.49 -11.51
CA HIS A 147 -13.11 4.78 -12.06
C HIS A 147 -14.26 5.48 -12.78
N LYS A 148 -14.96 4.79 -13.69
CA LYS A 148 -16.14 5.34 -14.39
C LYS A 148 -17.22 5.78 -13.40
N ALA A 149 -17.55 4.94 -12.43
CA ALA A 149 -18.52 5.25 -11.39
C ALA A 149 -18.09 6.44 -10.52
N PHE A 150 -16.80 6.57 -10.22
CA PHE A 150 -16.24 7.69 -9.46
C PHE A 150 -16.38 9.01 -10.23
N LEU A 151 -15.99 9.02 -11.51
CA LEU A 151 -16.14 10.21 -12.37
C LEU A 151 -17.59 10.64 -12.48
N GLU A 152 -18.51 9.71 -12.70
CA GLU A 152 -19.95 9.98 -12.76
C GLU A 152 -20.48 10.54 -11.44
N ARG A 153 -20.14 9.89 -10.31
CA ARG A 153 -20.58 10.26 -8.96
C ARG A 153 -20.20 11.69 -8.56
N TYR A 154 -19.02 12.13 -8.99
CA TYR A 154 -18.45 13.44 -8.64
C TYR A 154 -18.45 14.45 -9.79
N ARG A 155 -18.99 14.08 -10.96
CA ARG A 155 -19.04 14.91 -12.18
C ARG A 155 -17.66 15.40 -12.61
N LEU A 156 -16.69 14.49 -12.58
CA LEU A 156 -15.31 14.73 -12.97
C LEU A 156 -15.03 14.17 -14.36
N SER A 157 -13.95 14.63 -14.98
CA SER A 157 -13.42 14.11 -16.23
C SER A 157 -12.20 13.22 -16.00
N THR A 158 -11.77 12.51 -17.05
CA THR A 158 -10.51 11.75 -17.05
C THR A 158 -9.28 12.64 -16.92
N HIS A 159 -9.39 13.94 -17.16
CA HIS A 159 -8.32 14.90 -16.90
C HIS A 159 -8.18 15.20 -15.40
N ASP A 160 -9.28 15.24 -14.65
CA ASP A 160 -9.27 15.52 -13.21
C ASP A 160 -8.75 14.33 -12.40
N VAL A 161 -9.18 13.12 -12.77
CA VAL A 161 -8.75 11.86 -12.16
C VAL A 161 -8.48 10.85 -13.27
N PRO A 162 -7.23 10.70 -13.74
CA PRO A 162 -6.91 9.81 -14.85
C PRO A 162 -6.96 8.32 -14.48
N LEU A 163 -7.15 7.50 -15.51
CA LEU A 163 -6.87 6.07 -15.46
C LEU A 163 -5.46 5.81 -15.99
N LEU A 164 -4.64 5.14 -15.18
CA LEU A 164 -3.24 4.86 -15.46
C LEU A 164 -3.00 3.37 -15.71
N SER A 165 -2.01 3.08 -16.54
CA SER A 165 -1.40 1.76 -16.69
C SER A 165 -0.16 1.69 -15.81
N PHE A 166 -0.10 0.69 -14.92
CA PHE A 166 1.00 0.49 -13.97
C PHE A 166 1.93 -0.63 -14.39
N ASP A 167 3.22 -0.32 -14.50
CA ASP A 167 4.32 -1.23 -14.77
C ASP A 167 5.20 -1.38 -13.53
N ALA A 168 4.95 -2.43 -12.74
CA ALA A 168 5.73 -2.70 -11.53
C ALA A 168 7.24 -2.86 -11.81
N THR A 169 7.64 -3.21 -13.02
CA THR A 169 9.06 -3.41 -13.35
C THR A 169 9.81 -2.10 -13.63
N ASN A 170 9.09 -0.98 -13.78
CA ASN A 170 9.66 0.33 -14.03
C ASN A 170 9.62 1.21 -12.79
N PHE A 171 10.66 1.13 -11.95
CA PHE A 171 10.74 1.92 -10.72
C PHE A 171 10.81 3.44 -10.91
N GLU A 172 11.27 3.92 -12.07
CA GLU A 172 11.44 5.37 -12.30
C GLU A 172 10.17 6.01 -12.83
N ARG A 173 9.46 5.30 -13.71
CA ARG A 173 8.23 5.77 -14.34
C ARG A 173 7.20 4.64 -14.38
N PRO A 174 6.65 4.26 -13.21
CA PRO A 174 5.77 3.10 -13.12
C PRO A 174 4.38 3.35 -13.71
N PHE A 175 3.99 4.60 -13.92
CA PHE A 175 2.68 4.96 -14.47
C PHE A 175 2.78 5.55 -15.87
N THR A 176 1.85 5.15 -16.74
CA THR A 176 1.58 5.78 -18.04
C THR A 176 0.07 5.97 -18.21
N ALA A 177 -0.38 6.80 -19.15
CA ALA A 177 -1.80 6.88 -19.49
C ALA A 177 -2.32 5.50 -19.95
N ALA A 178 -3.51 5.11 -19.50
CA ALA A 178 -4.18 3.89 -19.99
C ALA A 178 -4.96 4.17 -21.30
N PRO A 179 -5.04 3.19 -22.22
CA PRO A 179 -5.97 3.26 -23.35
C PRO A 179 -7.40 3.47 -22.84
N GLY A 180 -8.11 4.46 -23.37
CA GLY A 180 -9.44 4.87 -22.89
C GLY A 180 -9.46 5.96 -21.81
N GLY A 181 -8.29 6.43 -21.34
CA GLY A 181 -8.15 7.61 -20.47
C GLY A 181 -8.06 8.95 -21.22
N VAL A 182 -8.01 8.90 -22.57
CA VAL A 182 -8.03 10.10 -23.42
C VAL A 182 -9.48 10.37 -23.80
N GLY A 183 -10.08 11.33 -23.10
CA GLY A 183 -11.36 11.95 -23.46
C GLY A 183 -11.09 13.39 -23.86
#